data_AF-A0A7L0KEQ6-F1
#
_entry.id   AF-A0A7L0KEQ6-F1
#
_cell.length_a   1.000
_cell.length_b   1.000
_cell.length_c   1.000
_cell.angle_alpha   90.00
_cell.angle_beta   90.00
_cell.angle_gamma   90.00
#
_symmetry.space_group_name_H-M   'P 1'
#
loop_
_entity.id
_entity.type
_entity.pdbx_description
1 polymer ?
#
loop_
_entity_poly.entity_id
_entity_poly.type
_entity_poly.pdbx_seq_one_letter_code
_entity_poly.pdbx_strand_id
1 'polypeptide(L)'
;LEHAWMLSASDGRWESLEGLLSCEPALFCKRDFITGFTALHWAAKHGRQELLATLVSFAQRHQLPVDINARTSGGHTALHIAAMHGHTEVVKLLVGAYDADVDIRDYSGRKAAQYLHQGTSGDMRSLVGALDEEEEEEGATGNGS
;
A
#
# COMPACT_ATOMS: atom_id res chain seq x y z
N LEU A 1 -3.24 -21.47 -11.56
CA LEU A 1 -3.80 -20.10 -11.62
C LEU A 1 -3.14 -19.17 -10.62
N GLU A 2 -2.97 -19.58 -9.36
CA GLU A 2 -2.30 -18.76 -8.32
C GLU A 2 -0.87 -18.30 -8.66
N HIS A 3 0.01 -19.20 -9.13
CA HIS A 3 1.34 -18.80 -9.62
C HIS A 3 1.28 -17.81 -10.79
N ALA A 4 0.30 -17.94 -11.68
CA ALA A 4 0.12 -17.06 -12.84
C ALA A 4 -0.44 -15.69 -12.44
N TRP A 5 -1.33 -15.65 -11.44
CA TRP A 5 -1.81 -14.42 -10.82
C TRP A 5 -0.66 -13.67 -10.17
N MET A 6 0.15 -14.38 -9.37
CA MET A 6 1.30 -13.78 -8.68
C MET A 6 2.26 -13.16 -9.68
N LEU A 7 2.64 -13.89 -10.74
CA LEU A 7 3.53 -13.40 -11.79
C LEU A 7 2.93 -12.20 -12.53
N SER A 8 1.63 -12.24 -12.86
CA SER A 8 0.97 -11.15 -13.60
C SER A 8 0.83 -9.89 -12.74
N ALA A 9 0.52 -10.06 -11.44
CA ALA A 9 0.43 -8.99 -10.47
C ALA A 9 1.81 -8.37 -10.20
N SER A 10 2.85 -9.19 -10.02
CA SER A 10 4.22 -8.69 -9.83
C SER A 10 4.78 -8.01 -11.07
N ASP A 11 4.49 -8.54 -12.26
CA ASP A 11 4.82 -7.88 -13.53
C ASP A 11 3.99 -6.62 -13.78
N GLY A 12 2.90 -6.42 -13.03
CA GLY A 12 1.93 -5.33 -13.16
C GLY A 12 1.31 -5.18 -14.55
N ARG A 13 1.14 -6.29 -15.27
CA ARG A 13 0.50 -6.32 -16.59
C ARG A 13 -1.00 -6.53 -16.42
N TRP A 14 -1.78 -5.45 -16.61
CA TRP A 14 -3.24 -5.48 -16.45
C TRP A 14 -3.90 -6.55 -17.34
N GLU A 15 -3.60 -6.60 -18.63
CA GLU A 15 -4.21 -7.55 -19.58
C GLU A 15 -4.12 -9.02 -19.11
N SER A 16 -2.94 -9.45 -18.67
CA SER A 16 -2.74 -10.81 -18.14
C SER A 16 -3.51 -11.02 -16.84
N LEU A 17 -3.56 -9.99 -15.99
CA LEU A 17 -4.24 -10.04 -14.70
C LEU A 17 -5.76 -10.05 -14.88
N GLU A 18 -6.31 -9.24 -15.78
CA GLU A 18 -7.73 -9.15 -16.10
C GLU A 18 -8.27 -10.48 -16.63
N GLY A 19 -7.54 -11.13 -17.54
CA GLY A 19 -7.92 -12.45 -18.03
C GLY A 19 -8.03 -13.48 -16.90
N LEU A 20 -7.12 -13.43 -15.92
CA LEU A 20 -7.16 -14.31 -14.75
C LEU A 20 -8.28 -13.95 -13.79
N LEU A 21 -8.49 -12.67 -13.49
CA LEU A 21 -9.54 -12.19 -12.60
C LEU A 21 -10.94 -12.41 -13.20
N SER A 22 -11.08 -12.35 -14.52
CA SER A 22 -12.32 -12.67 -15.23
C SER A 22 -12.67 -14.16 -15.13
N CYS A 23 -11.66 -15.04 -15.14
CA CYS A 23 -11.86 -16.47 -14.92
C CYS A 23 -12.14 -16.81 -13.45
N GLU A 24 -11.41 -16.18 -12.53
CA GLU A 24 -11.47 -16.45 -11.10
C GLU A 24 -11.35 -15.14 -10.28
N PRO A 25 -12.48 -14.46 -10.01
CA PRO A 25 -12.48 -13.17 -9.31
C PRO A 25 -11.92 -13.23 -7.88
N ALA A 26 -11.97 -14.41 -7.25
CA ALA A 26 -11.44 -14.63 -5.90
C ALA A 26 -9.91 -14.38 -5.82
N LEU A 27 -9.20 -14.46 -6.95
CA LEU A 27 -7.76 -14.15 -7.01
C LEU A 27 -7.45 -12.69 -6.68
N PHE A 28 -8.42 -11.77 -6.82
CA PHE A 28 -8.21 -10.35 -6.48
C PHE A 28 -7.79 -10.16 -5.03
N CYS A 29 -8.40 -10.92 -4.12
CA CYS A 29 -8.19 -10.82 -2.67
C CYS A 29 -7.00 -11.66 -2.19
N LYS A 30 -6.34 -12.42 -3.09
CA LYS A 30 -5.21 -13.26 -2.70
C LYS A 30 -3.99 -12.41 -2.34
N ARG A 31 -3.15 -13.03 -1.53
CA ARG A 31 -1.84 -12.52 -1.13
C ARG A 31 -0.78 -13.50 -1.61
N ASP A 32 0.33 -12.96 -2.09
CA ASP A 32 1.52 -13.75 -2.32
C ASP A 32 2.01 -14.37 -1.00
N PHE A 33 2.40 -15.64 -1.01
CA PHE A 33 2.77 -16.38 0.20
C PHE A 33 4.15 -16.01 0.74
N ILE A 34 5.01 -15.35 -0.07
CA ILE A 34 6.37 -15.00 0.32
C ILE A 34 6.39 -13.68 1.11
N THR A 35 5.75 -12.65 0.58
CA THR A 35 5.76 -11.28 1.09
C THR A 35 4.42 -10.85 1.68
N GLY A 36 3.33 -11.56 1.38
CA GLY A 36 1.98 -11.16 1.76
C GLY A 36 1.38 -10.09 0.85
N PHE A 37 1.97 -9.84 -0.32
CA PHE A 37 1.53 -8.76 -1.22
C PHE A 37 0.19 -9.10 -1.90
N THR A 38 -0.72 -8.14 -1.88
CA THR A 38 -1.88 -8.09 -2.79
C THR A 38 -1.51 -7.42 -4.11
N ALA A 39 -2.42 -7.42 -5.10
CA ALA A 39 -2.22 -6.69 -6.35
C ALA A 39 -1.97 -5.18 -6.13
N LEU A 40 -2.59 -4.58 -5.12
CA LEU A 40 -2.38 -3.16 -4.76
C LEU A 40 -0.96 -2.90 -4.25
N HIS A 41 -0.37 -3.83 -3.48
CA HIS A 41 1.01 -3.72 -3.03
C HIS A 41 2.01 -3.76 -4.19
N TRP A 42 1.77 -4.64 -5.17
CA TRP A 42 2.60 -4.70 -6.38
C TRP A 42 2.47 -3.43 -7.22
N ALA A 43 1.25 -2.93 -7.43
CA ALA A 43 1.02 -1.65 -8.12
C ALA A 43 1.74 -0.50 -7.41
N ALA A 44 1.67 -0.45 -6.07
CA ALA A 44 2.36 0.54 -5.26
C ALA A 44 3.88 0.41 -5.35
N LYS A 45 4.45 -0.80 -5.23
CA LYS A 45 5.90 -1.04 -5.35
C LYS A 45 6.47 -0.55 -6.67
N HIS A 46 5.71 -0.73 -7.75
CA HIS A 46 6.13 -0.35 -9.10
C HIS A 46 5.75 1.09 -9.49
N GLY A 47 5.07 1.85 -8.63
CA GLY A 47 4.65 3.21 -8.95
C GLY A 47 3.63 3.27 -10.08
N ARG A 48 2.75 2.27 -10.22
CA ARG A 48 1.76 2.19 -11.31
C ARG A 48 0.40 2.69 -10.86
N GLN A 49 0.20 4.00 -10.87
CA GLN A 49 -1.05 4.62 -10.46
C GLN A 49 -2.25 4.17 -11.32
N GLU A 50 -2.07 4.00 -12.63
CA GLU A 50 -3.14 3.59 -13.55
C GLU A 50 -3.56 2.14 -13.27
N LEU A 51 -2.60 1.25 -13.01
CA LEU A 51 -2.89 -0.13 -12.63
C LEU A 51 -3.65 -0.18 -11.30
N LEU A 52 -3.23 0.61 -10.32
CA LEU A 52 -3.89 0.69 -9.02
C LEU A 52 -5.34 1.13 -9.18
N ALA A 53 -5.59 2.20 -9.94
CA ALA A 53 -6.94 2.68 -10.21
C ALA A 53 -7.80 1.66 -10.96
N THR A 54 -7.19 0.95 -11.91
CA THR A 54 -7.87 -0.10 -12.68
C THR A 54 -8.26 -1.27 -11.79
N LEU A 55 -7.37 -1.70 -10.89
CA LEU A 55 -7.62 -2.76 -9.91
C LEU A 55 -8.81 -2.44 -9.00
N VAL A 56 -8.82 -1.23 -8.42
CA VAL A 56 -9.92 -0.80 -7.55
C VAL A 56 -11.23 -0.69 -8.34
N SER A 57 -11.18 -0.12 -9.56
CA SER A 57 -12.35 0.00 -10.43
C SER A 57 -12.92 -1.36 -10.83
N PHE A 58 -12.05 -2.31 -11.17
CA PHE A 58 -12.45 -3.69 -11.48
C PHE A 58 -13.15 -4.32 -10.28
N ALA A 59 -12.53 -4.25 -9.09
CA ALA A 59 -13.14 -4.82 -7.90
C ALA A 59 -14.50 -4.20 -7.57
N GLN A 60 -14.68 -2.88 -7.70
CA GLN A 60 -15.98 -2.24 -7.53
C GLN A 60 -17.03 -2.74 -8.54
N ARG A 61 -16.66 -2.83 -9.83
CA ARG A 61 -17.54 -3.34 -10.90
C ARG A 61 -17.95 -4.79 -10.69
N HIS A 62 -17.10 -5.59 -10.08
CA HIS A 62 -17.34 -7.01 -9.80
C HIS A 62 -17.77 -7.28 -8.34
N GLN A 63 -18.05 -6.23 -7.55
CA GLN A 63 -18.43 -6.30 -6.14
C GLN A 63 -17.47 -7.15 -5.29
N LEU A 64 -16.18 -7.07 -5.59
CA LEU A 64 -15.13 -7.74 -4.84
C LEU A 64 -14.73 -6.87 -3.64
N PRO A 65 -14.47 -7.49 -2.46
CA PRO A 65 -13.97 -6.74 -1.32
C PRO A 65 -12.56 -6.22 -1.63
N VAL A 66 -12.36 -4.92 -1.45
CA VAL A 66 -11.05 -4.26 -1.57
C VAL A 66 -10.64 -3.76 -0.21
N ASP A 67 -9.56 -4.32 0.33
CA ASP A 67 -8.91 -3.79 1.52
C ASP A 67 -7.72 -2.92 1.10
N ILE A 68 -7.94 -1.61 1.08
CA ILE A 68 -6.91 -0.59 0.76
C ILE A 68 -5.79 -0.62 1.81
N ASN A 69 -6.13 -1.00 3.04
CA ASN A 69 -5.26 -1.02 4.22
C ASN A 69 -4.71 -2.43 4.51
N ALA A 70 -4.85 -3.36 3.56
CA ALA A 70 -4.35 -4.71 3.68
C ALA A 70 -2.86 -4.70 4.05
N ARG A 71 -2.47 -5.57 4.99
CA ARG A 71 -1.09 -5.68 5.48
C ARG A 71 -0.38 -6.86 4.85
N THR A 72 0.87 -6.61 4.44
CA THR A 72 1.85 -7.63 4.05
C THR A 72 2.32 -8.46 5.26
N SER A 73 3.13 -9.48 5.02
CA SER A 73 3.77 -10.28 6.08
C SER A 73 4.72 -9.46 6.96
N GLY A 74 5.19 -8.29 6.48
CA GLY A 74 5.97 -7.32 7.28
C GLY A 74 5.12 -6.24 7.95
N GLY A 75 3.79 -6.28 7.80
CA GLY A 75 2.89 -5.27 8.34
C GLY A 75 2.75 -4.01 7.48
N HIS A 76 3.47 -3.91 6.36
CA HIS A 76 3.36 -2.76 5.45
C HIS A 76 2.01 -2.79 4.71
N THR A 77 1.41 -1.62 4.53
CA THR A 77 0.28 -1.39 3.61
C THR A 77 0.80 -0.95 2.23
N ALA A 78 -0.09 -0.86 1.24
CA ALA A 78 0.26 -0.28 -0.07
C ALA A 78 0.82 1.15 0.06
N LEU A 79 0.33 1.93 1.03
CA LEU A 79 0.81 3.29 1.31
C LEU A 79 2.26 3.31 1.81
N HIS A 80 2.62 2.40 2.72
CA HIS A 80 4.01 2.24 3.19
C HIS A 80 4.96 1.98 2.02
N ILE A 81 4.58 1.03 1.14
CA ILE A 81 5.40 0.65 -0.01
C ILE A 81 5.55 1.83 -0.98
N ALA A 82 4.47 2.56 -1.27
CA ALA A 82 4.52 3.74 -2.13
C ALA A 82 5.45 4.82 -1.54
N ALA A 83 5.37 5.07 -0.23
CA ALA A 83 6.22 6.01 0.48
C ALA A 83 7.71 5.62 0.44
N MET A 84 8.02 4.35 0.73
CA MET A 84 9.39 3.79 0.68
C MET A 84 10.07 3.97 -0.68
N HIS A 85 9.29 3.93 -1.75
CA HIS A 85 9.79 4.06 -3.12
C HIS A 85 9.61 5.46 -3.71
N GLY A 86 9.05 6.41 -2.96
CA GLY A 86 8.84 7.79 -3.42
C GLY A 86 7.79 7.95 -4.52
N HIS A 87 6.81 7.06 -4.60
CA HIS A 87 5.80 7.06 -5.67
C HIS A 87 4.63 8.01 -5.36
N THR A 88 4.83 9.31 -5.60
CA THR A 88 3.88 10.38 -5.25
C THR A 88 2.47 10.17 -5.78
N GLU A 89 2.33 9.79 -7.05
CA GLU A 89 1.00 9.66 -7.67
C GLU A 89 0.21 8.48 -7.10
N VAL A 90 0.91 7.40 -6.71
CA VAL A 90 0.30 6.28 -5.98
C VAL A 90 -0.14 6.73 -4.59
N VAL A 91 0.68 7.49 -3.86
CA VAL A 91 0.31 8.05 -2.54
C VAL A 91 -0.93 8.94 -2.65
N LYS A 92 -0.96 9.86 -3.62
CA LYS A 92 -2.10 10.74 -3.88
C LYS A 92 -3.38 9.95 -4.13
N LEU A 93 -3.32 8.90 -4.95
CA LEU A 93 -4.48 8.05 -5.20
C LEU A 93 -4.93 7.30 -3.95
N LEU A 94 -4.00 6.66 -3.24
CA LEU A 94 -4.31 5.88 -2.04
C LEU A 94 -4.98 6.74 -0.97
N VAL A 95 -4.40 7.89 -0.64
CA VAL A 95 -4.94 8.78 0.40
C VAL A 95 -6.16 9.54 -0.12
N GLY A 96 -6.04 10.22 -1.26
CA GLY A 96 -7.05 11.17 -1.72
C GLY A 96 -8.27 10.54 -2.38
N ALA A 97 -8.11 9.42 -3.08
CA ALA A 97 -9.22 8.78 -3.80
C ALA A 97 -9.76 7.52 -3.09
N TYR A 98 -8.93 6.85 -2.30
CA TYR A 98 -9.27 5.55 -1.69
C TYR A 98 -9.23 5.57 -0.15
N ASP A 99 -9.04 6.73 0.46
CA ASP A 99 -9.12 6.93 1.91
C ASP A 99 -8.20 5.97 2.70
N ALA A 100 -6.98 5.77 2.18
CA ALA A 100 -5.98 4.95 2.84
C ALA A 100 -5.61 5.55 4.21
N ASP A 101 -5.58 4.69 5.24
CA ASP A 101 -5.27 5.09 6.60
C ASP A 101 -3.76 5.36 6.74
N VAL A 102 -3.43 6.62 7.03
CA VAL A 102 -2.06 7.12 7.14
C VAL A 102 -1.42 6.78 8.50
N ASP A 103 -2.22 6.42 9.50
CA ASP A 103 -1.79 6.18 10.87
C ASP A 103 -1.44 4.72 11.17
N ILE A 104 -1.71 3.82 10.22
CA ILE A 104 -1.35 2.40 10.34
C ILE A 104 0.16 2.27 10.55
N ARG A 105 0.54 1.54 11.59
CA ARG A 105 1.93 1.18 11.90
C ARG A 105 2.27 -0.21 11.41
N ASP A 106 3.38 -0.38 10.71
CA ASP A 106 3.93 -1.70 10.37
C ASP A 106 4.38 -2.49 11.63
N TYR A 107 4.98 -3.67 11.45
CA TYR A 107 5.45 -4.47 12.59
C TYR A 107 6.72 -3.92 13.27
N SER A 108 7.36 -2.91 12.68
CA SER A 108 8.43 -2.14 13.32
C SER A 108 7.88 -0.92 14.06
N GLY A 109 6.56 -0.76 14.15
CA GLY A 109 5.90 0.39 14.77
C GLY A 109 5.93 1.66 13.91
N ARG A 110 6.31 1.56 12.63
CA ARG A 110 6.49 2.73 11.77
C ARG A 110 5.27 3.02 10.89
N LYS A 111 4.90 4.29 10.76
CA LYS A 111 3.90 4.79 9.79
C LYS A 111 4.54 4.98 8.41
N ALA A 112 3.72 5.09 7.36
CA ALA A 112 4.18 5.36 5.99
C ALA A 112 5.03 6.65 5.89
N ALA A 113 4.66 7.69 6.64
CA ALA A 113 5.39 8.95 6.78
C ALA A 113 6.89 8.79 7.08
N GLN A 114 7.23 7.81 7.92
CA GLN A 114 8.60 7.62 8.42
C GLN A 114 9.52 6.94 7.40
N TYR A 115 8.97 6.54 6.24
CA TYR A 115 9.72 5.99 5.12
C TYR A 115 10.00 7.02 4.02
N LEU A 116 9.52 8.26 4.15
CA LEU A 116 9.80 9.33 3.20
C LEU A 116 11.30 9.71 3.19
N HIS A 117 11.84 9.99 2.01
CA HIS A 117 13.19 10.50 1.86
C HIS A 117 13.30 11.97 2.28
N GLN A 118 14.49 12.41 2.71
CA GLN A 118 14.71 13.80 3.13
C GLN A 118 14.45 14.84 2.02
N GLY A 119 14.54 14.44 0.75
CA GLY A 119 14.23 15.28 -0.42
C GLY A 119 12.78 15.20 -0.91
N THR A 120 11.89 14.51 -0.19
CA THR A 120 10.49 14.39 -0.57
C THR A 120 9.75 15.73 -0.48
N SER A 121 8.94 16.05 -1.51
CA SER A 121 8.13 17.28 -1.54
C SER A 121 7.23 17.41 -0.30
N GLY A 122 7.04 18.66 0.16
CA GLY A 122 6.12 18.98 1.26
C GLY A 122 4.70 18.46 1.03
N ASP A 123 4.25 18.41 -0.23
CA ASP A 123 2.94 17.87 -0.60
C ASP A 123 2.81 16.39 -0.23
N MET A 124 3.82 15.57 -0.53
CA MET A 124 3.81 14.14 -0.18
C MET A 124 3.86 13.96 1.33
N ARG A 125 4.65 14.80 2.03
CA ARG A 125 4.72 14.78 3.49
C ARG A 125 3.36 15.10 4.12
N SER A 126 2.67 16.10 3.61
CA SER A 126 1.31 16.45 4.05
C SER A 126 0.32 15.32 3.80
N LEU A 127 0.40 14.64 2.66
CA LEU A 127 -0.55 13.57 2.30
C LEU A 127 -0.46 12.35 3.24
N VAL A 128 0.73 11.99 3.73
CA VAL A 128 0.89 10.82 4.59
C VAL A 128 0.86 11.14 6.08
N GLY A 129 0.30 12.29 6.46
CA GLY A 129 0.12 12.68 7.86
C GLY A 129 1.42 13.06 8.58
N ALA A 130 2.48 13.45 7.86
CA ALA A 130 3.78 13.72 8.45
C ALA A 130 3.98 15.17 8.92
N LEU A 131 2.90 15.95 9.09
CA LEU A 131 2.92 17.33 9.58
C LEU A 131 2.33 17.52 10.99
N ASP A 132 1.77 16.48 11.62
CA ASP A 132 1.01 16.63 12.87
C ASP A 132 1.51 15.77 14.04
N GLU A 133 2.80 15.42 14.10
CA GLU A 133 3.39 14.76 15.28
C GLU A 133 4.72 15.41 15.69
N GLU A 134 4.68 16.70 16.06
CA GLU A 134 5.48 17.14 17.20
C GLU A 134 4.64 16.88 18.46
N GLU A 135 5.22 16.23 19.46
CA GLU A 135 4.63 15.87 20.77
C GLU A 135 3.85 14.54 20.86
N GLU A 136 4.59 13.45 21.14
CA GLU A 136 4.29 12.53 22.25
C GLU A 136 5.42 11.48 22.37
N GLU A 137 6.55 11.87 22.95
CA GLU A 137 7.40 10.93 23.70
C GLU A 137 8.13 11.69 24.83
N GLU A 138 7.36 12.24 25.78
CA GLU A 138 7.86 12.49 27.14
C GLU A 138 7.61 11.24 28.00
N GLY A 139 8.67 10.76 28.66
CA GLY A 139 8.52 10.03 29.93
C GLY A 139 8.98 8.57 29.97
N ALA A 140 10.30 8.32 29.88
CA ALA A 140 10.89 7.11 30.48
C ALA A 140 12.37 7.31 30.91
N THR A 141 12.65 8.30 31.75
CA THR A 141 13.87 8.31 32.59
C THR A 141 13.52 7.90 34.01
N GLY A 142 13.29 6.60 34.21
CA GLY A 142 13.21 5.99 35.54
C GLY A 142 14.58 5.48 35.98
N ASN A 143 15.47 6.37 36.44
CA ASN A 143 16.66 5.97 37.20
C ASN A 143 16.22 5.55 38.61
N GLY A 144 16.14 4.25 38.87
CA GLY A 144 16.11 3.70 40.22
C GLY A 144 17.54 3.63 40.76
N SER A 145 17.81 4.41 41.80
CA SER A 145 19.01 4.32 42.64
C SER A 145 18.99 3.07 43.52
#